data_AF-A0A388QSS2-F1
#
_entry.id   AF-A0A388QSS2-F1
#
_cell.length_a   1.000
_cell.length_b   1.000
_cell.length_c   1.000
_cell.angle_alpha   90.00
_cell.angle_beta   90.00
_cell.angle_gamma   90.00
#
_symmetry.space_group_name_H-M   'P 1'
#
loop_
_entity.id
_entity.type
_entity.pdbx_description
1 polymer ?
#
loop_
_entity_poly.entity_id
_entity_poly.type
_entity_poly.pdbx_seq_one_letter_code
_entity_poly.pdbx_strand_id
1 'polypeptide(L)'
;MPTEFWPEGEGRDFKLKRILQPLAPFKDRLLTLKGVNNLVRGDGDSHMRGMSCLLTGIELFPGNIMGGGGQPAGWASGPSIDQEIRRFLQSRPETKTRLGSLEIGISVGTARTLGPAGVTSAPISRSPRFRTRTTSLTSSTAR
;
A
#
# COMPACT_ATOMS: atom_id res chain seq x y z
N MET A 1 -6.38 -6.01 -23.71
CA MET A 1 -6.54 -7.25 -22.91
C MET A 1 -7.09 -8.35 -23.80
N PRO A 2 -6.62 -9.61 -23.69
CA PRO A 2 -7.16 -10.73 -24.45
C PRO A 2 -8.64 -10.98 -24.14
N THR A 3 -9.42 -11.39 -25.14
CA THR A 3 -10.86 -11.68 -25.02
C THR A 3 -11.15 -12.83 -24.04
N GLU A 4 -10.22 -13.78 -23.94
CA GLU A 4 -10.29 -14.97 -23.08
C GLU A 4 -9.85 -14.75 -21.62
N PHE A 5 -9.56 -13.49 -21.22
CA PHE A 5 -9.08 -13.22 -19.87
C PHE A 5 -10.22 -13.16 -18.85
N TRP A 6 -11.32 -12.49 -19.18
CA TRP A 6 -12.41 -12.26 -18.23
C TRP A 6 -13.38 -13.45 -18.18
N PRO A 7 -13.83 -13.88 -16.99
CA PRO A 7 -14.90 -14.86 -16.87
C PRO A 7 -16.20 -14.41 -17.56
N GLU A 8 -17.03 -15.38 -17.90
CA GLU A 8 -18.40 -15.14 -18.37
C GLU A 8 -19.41 -15.24 -17.23
N GLY A 9 -20.37 -14.32 -17.20
CA GLY A 9 -21.37 -14.23 -16.14
C GLY A 9 -20.88 -13.53 -14.86
N GLU A 10 -21.81 -13.32 -13.93
CA GLU A 10 -21.59 -12.62 -12.67
C GLU A 10 -22.00 -13.50 -11.46
N GLY A 11 -21.71 -13.04 -10.25
CA GLY A 11 -22.09 -13.75 -9.03
C GLY A 11 -21.21 -14.97 -8.75
N ARG A 12 -21.77 -16.04 -8.16
CA ARG A 12 -21.03 -17.26 -7.79
C ARG A 12 -20.87 -18.24 -8.97
N ASP A 13 -21.69 -18.09 -10.00
CA ASP A 13 -21.81 -19.06 -11.10
C ASP A 13 -21.02 -18.70 -12.35
N PHE A 14 -20.14 -17.68 -12.26
CA PHE A 14 -19.27 -17.27 -13.36
C PHE A 14 -18.47 -18.46 -13.92
N LYS A 15 -18.18 -18.41 -15.22
CA LYS A 15 -17.44 -19.44 -15.94
C LYS A 15 -16.03 -18.95 -16.25
N LEU A 16 -15.05 -19.68 -15.77
CA LEU A 16 -13.65 -19.43 -16.09
C LEU A 16 -13.40 -19.73 -17.56
N LYS A 17 -12.66 -18.84 -18.21
CA LYS A 17 -12.16 -19.03 -19.58
C LYS A 17 -10.77 -19.63 -19.57
N ARG A 18 -10.27 -19.98 -20.75
CA ARG A 18 -8.97 -20.67 -20.95
C ARG A 18 -7.81 -20.08 -20.15
N ILE A 19 -7.70 -18.75 -20.08
CA ILE A 19 -6.58 -18.08 -19.38
C ILE A 19 -6.66 -18.27 -17.85
N LEU A 20 -7.88 -18.29 -17.29
CA LEU A 20 -8.09 -18.45 -15.85
C LEU A 20 -8.38 -19.90 -15.45
N GLN A 21 -8.46 -20.84 -16.40
CA GLN A 21 -8.73 -22.25 -16.15
C GLN A 21 -7.81 -22.89 -15.09
N PRO A 22 -6.50 -22.57 -15.00
CA PRO A 22 -5.66 -23.09 -13.93
C PRO A 22 -6.12 -22.73 -12.50
N LEU A 23 -6.97 -21.71 -12.35
CA LEU A 23 -7.53 -21.29 -11.06
C LEU A 23 -8.82 -22.03 -10.69
N ALA A 24 -9.31 -22.96 -11.52
CA ALA A 24 -10.55 -23.70 -11.25
C ALA A 24 -10.61 -24.39 -9.87
N PRO A 25 -9.52 -24.98 -9.33
CA PRO A 25 -9.53 -25.54 -7.97
C PRO A 25 -9.78 -24.51 -6.85
N PHE A 26 -9.71 -23.22 -7.18
CA PHE A 26 -9.90 -22.09 -6.26
C PHE A 26 -11.13 -21.26 -6.59
N LYS A 27 -12.02 -21.72 -7.49
CA LYS A 27 -13.18 -20.95 -7.98
C LYS A 27 -14.04 -20.37 -6.86
N ASP A 28 -14.29 -21.15 -5.81
CA ASP A 28 -15.12 -20.72 -4.66
C ASP A 28 -14.45 -19.65 -3.78
N ARG A 29 -13.16 -19.38 -4.02
CA ARG A 29 -12.36 -18.35 -3.35
C ARG A 29 -11.89 -17.24 -4.30
N LEU A 30 -12.38 -17.23 -5.55
CA LEU A 30 -11.95 -16.29 -6.57
C LEU A 30 -12.94 -15.13 -6.70
N LEU A 31 -12.40 -13.91 -6.69
CA LEU A 31 -13.11 -12.69 -7.03
C LEU A 31 -12.41 -12.03 -8.22
N THR A 32 -13.12 -11.85 -9.33
CA THR A 32 -12.61 -11.12 -10.49
C THR A 32 -13.28 -9.76 -10.59
N LEU A 33 -12.49 -8.69 -10.59
CA LEU A 33 -12.98 -7.32 -10.68
C LEU A 33 -12.61 -6.72 -12.03
N LYS A 34 -13.61 -6.28 -12.79
CA LYS A 34 -13.44 -5.58 -14.07
C LYS A 34 -13.99 -4.16 -13.95
N GLY A 35 -13.26 -3.18 -14.49
CA GLY A 35 -13.67 -1.77 -14.46
C GLY A 35 -13.14 -0.97 -13.28
N VAL A 36 -12.30 -1.58 -12.42
CA VAL A 36 -11.56 -0.83 -11.40
C VAL A 36 -10.40 -0.12 -12.08
N ASN A 37 -10.50 1.21 -12.20
CA ASN A 37 -9.52 2.05 -12.88
C ASN A 37 -9.02 3.14 -11.95
N ASN A 38 -7.70 3.37 -11.94
CA ASN A 38 -7.14 4.56 -11.32
C ASN A 38 -7.37 5.77 -12.24
N LEU A 39 -8.28 6.66 -11.84
CA LEU A 39 -8.61 7.88 -12.59
C LEU A 39 -7.76 9.09 -12.16
N VAL A 40 -6.97 8.96 -11.08
CA VAL A 40 -6.10 10.02 -10.58
C VAL A 40 -5.06 10.37 -11.64
N ARG A 41 -4.93 11.68 -11.92
CA ARG A 41 -3.99 12.22 -12.92
C ARG A 41 -2.84 12.96 -12.21
N GLY A 42 -2.12 13.82 -12.93
CA GLY A 42 -0.93 14.51 -12.42
C GLY A 42 0.38 13.81 -12.77
N ASP A 43 1.44 14.22 -12.08
CA ASP A 43 2.83 13.86 -12.31
C ASP A 43 3.12 12.35 -12.18
N GLY A 44 4.19 11.90 -12.82
CA GLY A 44 4.59 10.50 -12.87
C GLY A 44 3.89 9.70 -13.97
N ASP A 45 4.49 8.59 -14.37
CA ASP A 45 3.82 7.65 -15.26
C ASP A 45 2.69 6.88 -14.56
N SER A 46 1.96 6.08 -15.32
CA SER A 46 0.86 5.25 -14.80
C SER A 46 1.31 4.20 -13.78
N HIS A 47 2.57 3.77 -13.80
CA HIS A 47 3.10 2.82 -12.84
C HIS A 47 3.40 3.52 -11.50
N MET A 48 4.02 4.69 -11.53
CA MET A 48 4.27 5.53 -10.36
C MET A 48 2.97 5.91 -9.64
N ARG A 49 1.98 6.37 -10.40
CA ARG A 49 0.64 6.70 -9.88
C ARG A 49 -0.11 5.46 -9.44
N GLY A 50 0.00 4.35 -10.18
CA GLY A 50 -0.62 3.08 -9.82
C GLY A 50 -0.22 2.63 -8.41
N MET A 51 1.08 2.67 -8.09
CA MET A 51 1.57 2.25 -6.78
C MET A 51 1.25 3.24 -5.66
N SER A 52 1.41 4.53 -5.92
CA SER A 52 1.33 5.55 -4.87
C SER A 52 -0.11 6.03 -4.60
N CYS A 53 -0.96 6.04 -5.62
CA CYS A 53 -2.35 6.45 -5.51
C CYS A 53 -3.29 5.30 -5.11
N LEU A 54 -2.83 4.03 -5.13
CA LEU A 54 -3.70 2.87 -4.88
C LEU A 54 -4.45 2.96 -3.56
N LEU A 55 -3.75 3.33 -2.49
CA LEU A 55 -4.31 3.40 -1.15
C LEU A 55 -4.62 4.83 -0.70
N THR A 56 -4.14 5.85 -1.43
CA THR A 56 -4.31 7.26 -1.07
C THR A 56 -5.39 7.95 -1.90
N GLY A 57 -5.61 7.55 -3.15
CA GLY A 57 -6.60 8.13 -4.04
C GLY A 57 -6.33 9.59 -4.45
N ILE A 58 -5.10 10.07 -4.25
CA ILE A 58 -4.69 11.48 -4.46
C ILE A 58 -3.48 11.57 -5.39
N GLU A 59 -3.29 12.72 -6.01
CA GLU A 59 -2.15 12.97 -6.90
C GLU A 59 -0.81 12.86 -6.17
N LEU A 60 0.25 12.53 -6.91
CA LEU A 60 1.61 12.59 -6.40
C LEU A 60 2.04 14.05 -6.17
N PHE A 61 2.96 14.26 -5.22
CA PHE A 61 3.70 15.52 -5.21
C PHE A 61 4.51 15.66 -6.50
N PRO A 62 4.78 16.89 -6.97
CA PRO A 62 5.87 17.13 -7.90
C PRO A 62 7.19 16.66 -7.29
N GLY A 63 8.13 16.20 -8.11
CA GLY A 63 9.41 15.73 -7.62
C GLY A 63 10.41 15.48 -8.74
N ASN A 64 11.49 14.79 -8.40
CA ASN A 64 12.61 14.54 -9.32
C ASN A 64 12.81 13.04 -9.60
N ILE A 65 11.88 12.19 -9.16
CA ILE A 65 12.01 10.75 -9.35
C ILE A 65 11.44 10.40 -10.73
N MET A 66 12.32 9.89 -11.59
CA MET A 66 11.97 9.51 -12.95
C MET A 66 11.39 8.10 -13.02
N GLY A 67 10.28 7.96 -13.74
CA GLY A 67 9.67 6.67 -14.05
C GLY A 67 10.20 6.04 -15.33
N GLY A 68 9.44 5.07 -15.84
CA GLY A 68 9.65 4.52 -17.19
C GLY A 68 9.20 5.47 -18.30
N GLY A 69 8.48 6.55 -17.97
CA GLY A 69 8.09 7.61 -18.89
C GLY A 69 7.40 8.80 -18.20
N GLY A 70 6.97 9.80 -18.97
CA GLY A 70 6.20 10.94 -18.45
C GLY A 70 7.03 11.97 -17.68
N GLN A 71 6.34 12.82 -16.90
CA GLN A 71 6.97 13.80 -16.03
C GLN A 71 7.49 13.13 -14.75
N PRO A 72 8.63 13.57 -14.19
CA PRO A 72 9.07 13.14 -12.87
C PRO A 72 8.00 13.41 -11.80
N ALA A 73 8.01 12.64 -10.71
CA ALA A 73 7.13 12.90 -9.57
C ALA A 73 7.87 12.70 -8.25
N GLY A 74 7.21 13.12 -7.18
CA GLY A 74 7.58 12.88 -5.80
C GLY A 74 6.80 11.70 -5.20
N TRP A 75 6.74 11.69 -3.87
CA TRP A 75 6.04 10.66 -3.10
C TRP A 75 4.54 10.96 -2.98
N ALA A 76 3.79 10.00 -2.41
CA ALA A 76 2.38 10.17 -2.10
C ALA A 76 2.13 11.44 -1.27
N SER A 77 1.07 12.18 -1.60
CA SER A 77 0.86 13.54 -1.07
C SER A 77 -0.04 13.63 0.16
N GLY A 78 -0.43 12.50 0.75
CA GLY A 78 -1.43 12.46 1.80
C GLY A 78 -1.68 11.06 2.36
N PRO A 79 -2.61 10.94 3.31
CA PRO A 79 -2.84 9.71 4.05
C PRO A 79 -3.41 8.61 3.17
N SER A 80 -2.93 7.39 3.37
CA SER A 80 -3.55 6.20 2.80
C SER A 80 -4.76 5.75 3.64
N ILE A 81 -5.62 4.92 3.06
CA ILE A 81 -6.80 4.38 3.72
C ILE A 81 -6.45 3.62 5.00
N ASP A 82 -5.31 2.93 5.07
CA ASP A 82 -4.85 2.28 6.31
C ASP A 82 -4.50 3.29 7.41
N GLN A 83 -4.00 4.48 7.06
CA GLN A 83 -3.77 5.56 8.03
C GLN A 83 -5.08 6.13 8.55
N GLU A 84 -6.08 6.28 7.68
CA GLU A 84 -7.41 6.72 8.11
C GLU A 84 -8.12 5.67 8.97
N ILE A 85 -8.01 4.39 8.62
CA ILE A 85 -8.51 3.29 9.46
C ILE A 85 -7.80 3.29 10.82
N ARG A 86 -6.48 3.43 10.84
CA ARG A 86 -5.71 3.57 12.08
C ARG A 86 -6.23 4.74 12.91
N ARG A 87 -6.39 5.92 12.32
CA ARG A 87 -6.89 7.12 13.04
C ARG A 87 -8.26 6.85 13.66
N PHE A 88 -9.17 6.25 12.89
CA PHE A 88 -10.50 5.88 13.34
C PHE A 88 -10.45 4.91 14.53
N LEU A 89 -9.74 3.78 14.39
CA LEU A 89 -9.69 2.74 15.43
C LEU A 89 -8.93 3.18 16.69
N GLN A 90 -7.89 4.00 16.55
CA GLN A 90 -7.09 4.46 17.69
C GLN A 90 -7.74 5.59 18.48
N SER A 91 -8.74 6.28 17.90
CA SER A 91 -9.50 7.31 18.61
C SER A 91 -10.46 6.76 19.66
N ARG A 92 -10.75 5.45 19.61
CA ARG A 92 -11.74 4.78 20.45
C ARG A 92 -11.05 3.90 21.51
N PRO A 93 -11.37 4.06 22.82
CA PRO A 93 -10.76 3.26 23.87
C PRO A 93 -10.91 1.75 23.66
N GLU A 94 -12.02 1.29 23.10
CA GLU A 94 -12.34 -0.14 22.96
C GLU A 94 -11.50 -0.84 21.89
N THR A 95 -11.05 -0.11 20.87
CA THR A 95 -10.26 -0.65 19.74
C THR A 95 -8.82 -0.17 19.75
N LYS A 96 -8.43 0.63 20.74
CA LYS A 96 -7.08 1.16 20.86
C LYS A 96 -6.09 0.06 21.21
N THR A 97 -5.01 0.01 20.44
CA THR A 97 -3.90 -0.93 20.63
C THR A 97 -2.65 -0.17 21.05
N ARG A 98 -1.61 -0.89 21.49
CA ARG A 98 -0.32 -0.26 21.82
C ARG A 98 0.35 0.44 20.62
N LEU A 99 0.15 -0.10 19.41
CA LEU A 99 0.62 0.44 18.14
C LEU A 99 -0.53 0.41 17.13
N GLY A 100 -0.88 1.57 16.56
CA GLY A 100 -2.03 1.70 15.67
C GLY A 100 -1.82 1.21 14.23
N SER A 101 -0.58 1.10 13.78
CA SER A 101 -0.17 0.48 12.51
C SER A 101 1.23 -0.12 12.66
N LEU A 102 1.54 -1.12 11.83
CA LEU A 102 2.89 -1.59 11.58
C LEU A 102 3.19 -1.34 10.10
N GLU A 103 4.14 -0.46 9.84
CA GLU A 103 4.55 -0.09 8.48
C GLU A 103 5.98 -0.58 8.25
N ILE A 104 6.17 -1.34 7.19
CA ILE A 104 7.46 -1.88 6.79
C ILE A 104 7.74 -1.34 5.39
N GLY A 105 8.94 -0.78 5.20
CA GLY A 105 9.40 -0.25 3.93
C GLY A 105 10.80 -0.77 3.64
N ILE A 106 11.10 -0.98 2.36
CA ILE A 106 12.45 -1.33 1.89
C ILE A 106 12.98 -0.11 1.13
N SER A 107 14.07 0.45 1.61
CA SER A 107 14.79 1.49 0.87
C SER A 107 15.72 0.83 -0.13
N VAL A 108 15.56 1.11 -1.42
CA VAL A 108 16.53 0.69 -2.44
C VAL A 108 17.67 1.71 -2.44
N GLY A 109 18.86 1.30 -2.02
CA GLY A 109 20.02 2.18 -1.80
C GLY A 109 20.65 2.80 -3.06
N THR A 110 20.09 2.58 -4.25
CA THR A 110 20.61 3.10 -5.51
C THR A 110 19.50 3.75 -6.34
N ALA A 111 19.50 5.08 -6.38
CA ALA A 111 18.52 5.94 -7.05
C ALA A 111 18.52 5.86 -8.59
N ARG A 112 19.11 4.82 -9.19
CA ARG A 112 19.38 4.80 -10.64
C ARG A 112 18.43 3.91 -11.46
N THR A 113 17.49 3.18 -10.86
CA THR A 113 16.76 2.16 -11.63
C THR A 113 15.27 2.02 -11.33
N LEU A 114 14.73 2.54 -10.24
CA LEU A 114 13.30 2.38 -9.95
C LEU A 114 12.72 3.67 -9.37
N GLY A 115 11.68 4.19 -10.03
CA GLY A 115 10.91 5.35 -9.58
C GLY A 115 10.10 5.08 -8.29
N PRO A 116 9.17 5.96 -7.88
CA PRO A 116 8.43 5.91 -6.60
C PRO A 116 7.57 4.65 -6.38
N ALA A 117 7.59 3.70 -7.32
CA ALA A 117 6.92 2.41 -7.24
C ALA A 117 7.44 1.47 -6.14
N GLY A 118 8.59 1.78 -5.52
CA GLY A 118 9.22 0.90 -4.52
C GLY A 118 8.69 1.01 -3.09
N VAL A 119 7.80 1.96 -2.77
CA VAL A 119 7.35 2.16 -1.39
C VAL A 119 5.83 2.40 -1.35
N THR A 120 5.08 1.31 -1.21
CA THR A 120 3.62 1.33 -0.98
C THR A 120 3.24 1.68 0.46
N SER A 121 4.23 1.74 1.36
CA SER A 121 4.10 2.38 2.66
C SER A 121 4.63 3.81 2.52
N ALA A 122 3.75 4.79 2.38
CA ALA A 122 4.16 6.16 2.62
C ALA A 122 4.27 6.36 4.13
N PRO A 123 5.51 6.32 4.68
CA PRO A 123 5.83 7.34 5.65
C PRO A 123 7.13 8.02 5.26
N ILE A 124 7.12 9.36 5.21
CA ILE A 124 8.29 10.07 5.73
C ILE A 124 8.24 9.90 7.26
N SER A 125 8.49 8.68 7.75
CA SER A 125 8.93 8.47 9.11
C SER A 125 10.44 8.47 9.03
N ARG A 126 11.05 9.55 9.51
CA ARG A 126 12.43 9.45 10.00
C ARG A 126 12.49 8.20 10.88
N SER A 127 13.50 7.38 10.65
CA SER A 127 13.72 6.04 11.20
C SER A 127 13.09 5.85 12.59
N PRO A 128 12.25 4.83 12.83
CA PRO A 128 11.82 4.51 14.18
C PRO A 128 13.03 4.02 14.98
N ARG A 129 13.63 4.91 15.77
CA ARG A 129 14.54 4.50 16.84
C ARG A 129 13.69 3.81 17.91
N PHE A 130 13.70 2.47 17.92
CA PHE A 130 13.24 1.70 19.06
C PHE A 130 14.15 2.02 20.26
N ARG A 131 13.74 2.98 21.09
CA ARG A 131 14.21 3.08 22.47
C ARG A 131 13.17 2.40 23.34
N THR A 132 13.41 1.15 23.69
CA THR A 132 12.76 0.55 24.85
C THR A 132 13.16 1.37 26.09
N ARG A 133 12.19 1.83 26.88
CA ARG A 133 12.47 2.30 28.24
C ARG A 133 12.93 1.08 29.03
N THR A 134 14.23 0.99 29.30
CA THR A 134 14.72 0.10 30.36
C THR A 134 14.15 0.63 31.65
N THR A 135 13.19 -0.10 32.24
CA THR A 135 12.75 0.15 33.61
C THR A 135 13.96 -0.01 34.52
N SER A 136 14.38 1.06 35.18
CA SER A 136 15.42 1.02 36.21
C SER A 136 14.89 0.23 37.41
N LEU A 137 15.49 -0.92 37.72
CA LEU A 137 15.33 -1.60 38.99
C LEU A 137 15.99 -0.74 40.07
N THR A 138 15.18 -0.09 40.91
CA THR A 138 15.66 0.49 42.16
C THR A 138 15.91 -0.67 43.14
N SER A 139 17.17 -0.93 43.47
CA SER A 139 17.51 -1.84 44.57
C SER A 139 17.22 -1.12 45.89
N SER A 140 16.18 -1.58 46.59
CA SER A 140 15.97 -1.30 48.02
C SER A 140 17.07 -2.02 48.81
N THR A 141 18.03 -1.27 49.35
CA THR A 141 18.96 -1.80 50.35
C THR A 141 18.28 -1.73 51.70
N ALA A 142 17.89 -2.88 52.22
CA ALA A 142 17.56 -3.05 53.63
C ALA A 142 18.84 -3.38 54.41
N ARG A 143 19.34 -2.40 55.16
CA ARG A 143 19.83 -2.52 56.54
C ARG A 143 20.17 -1.14 57.07
#